data_AF-A0A1A2KVV0-F1
#
_entry.id   AF-A0A1A2KVV0-F1
#
_cell.length_a   1.000
_cell.length_b   1.000
_cell.length_c   1.000
_cell.angle_alpha   90.00
_cell.angle_beta   90.00
_cell.angle_gamma   90.00
#
_symmetry.space_group_name_H-M   'P 1'
#
loop_
_entity.id
_entity.type
_entity.pdbx_description
1 polymer ?
#
loop_
_entity_poly.entity_id
_entity_poly.type
_entity_poly.pdbx_seq_one_letter_code
_entity_poly.pdbx_strand_id
1 'polypeptide(L)' 'MMADRTLRVYLDGIPTGTVTQSAHGALRFTYDDEYLERPDPTPLSLSFPIVESASGQGYSVLP' A
#
# COMPACT_ATOMS: atom_id res chain seq x y z
N MET A 1 0.00 9.27 -27.02
CA MET A 1 0.44 9.19 -25.62
C MET A 1 -0.51 8.24 -24.90
N MET A 2 -0.01 7.27 -24.13
CA MET A 2 -0.89 6.37 -23.36
C MET A 2 -1.43 7.11 -22.13
N ALA A 3 -2.69 6.89 -21.76
CA ALA A 3 -3.24 7.41 -20.52
C ALA A 3 -2.82 6.51 -19.34
N ASP A 4 -2.82 7.08 -18.14
CA ASP A 4 -2.63 6.31 -16.92
C ASP A 4 -3.73 5.25 -16.79
N ARG A 5 -3.37 4.08 -16.28
CA ARG A 5 -4.27 2.94 -16.10
C ARG A 5 -4.35 2.57 -14.64
N THR A 6 -5.53 2.13 -14.22
CA THR A 6 -5.80 1.80 -12.83
C THR A 6 -6.42 0.41 -12.74
N LEU A 7 -5.94 -0.39 -11.80
CA LEU A 7 -6.51 -1.69 -11.43
C LEU A 7 -6.84 -1.68 -9.94
N ARG A 8 -8.05 -2.12 -9.62
CA ARG A 8 -8.49 -2.34 -8.24
C ARG A 8 -8.02 -3.71 -7.78
N VAL A 9 -7.38 -3.78 -6.62
CA VAL A 9 -6.88 -5.03 -6.04
C VAL A 9 -7.82 -5.49 -4.95
N TYR A 10 -8.17 -6.77 -5.00
CA TYR A 10 -9.01 -7.42 -4.00
C TYR A 10 -8.29 -8.64 -3.43
N LEU A 11 -8.35 -8.82 -2.12
CA LEU A 11 -7.93 -10.04 -1.43
C LEU A 11 -9.16 -10.71 -0.83
N ASP A 12 -9.48 -11.92 -1.28
CA ASP A 12 -10.68 -12.64 -0.82
C ASP A 12 -11.98 -11.80 -0.91
N GLY A 13 -12.11 -11.05 -2.01
CA GLY A 13 -13.25 -10.13 -2.23
C GLY A 13 -13.18 -8.81 -1.46
N ILE A 14 -12.18 -8.61 -0.58
CA ILE A 14 -12.00 -7.37 0.18
C ILE A 14 -11.21 -6.37 -0.68
N PRO A 15 -11.68 -5.14 -0.91
CA PRO A 15 -10.89 -4.09 -1.54
C PRO A 15 -9.65 -3.80 -0.68
N THR A 16 -8.47 -3.96 -1.28
CA THR A 16 -7.19 -3.84 -0.57
C THR A 16 -6.41 -2.59 -0.97
N GLY A 17 -6.55 -2.18 -2.22
CA GLY A 17 -5.79 -1.08 -2.75
C GLY A 17 -5.91 -0.94 -4.26
N THR A 18 -5.00 -0.16 -4.80
CA THR A 18 -5.03 0.24 -6.21
C THR A 18 -3.62 0.15 -6.81
N VAL A 19 -3.51 -0.48 -7.98
CA VAL A 19 -2.32 -0.39 -8.84
C VAL A 19 -2.56 0.69 -9.89
N THR A 20 -1.64 1.63 -9.98
CA THR A 20 -1.60 2.63 -11.06
C THR A 20 -0.39 2.37 -11.95
N GLN A 21 -0.62 2.29 -13.25
CA GLN A 21 0.42 2.30 -14.27
C GLN A 21 0.46 3.68 -14.92
N SER A 22 1.62 4.34 -14.88
CA SER A 22 1.79 5.62 -15.58
C SER A 22 1.83 5.42 -17.10
N ALA A 23 1.60 6.50 -17.84
CA ALA A 23 1.81 6.56 -19.29
C ALA A 23 3.17 6.03 -19.79
N HIS A 24 4.19 6.03 -18.92
CA HIS A 24 5.56 5.59 -19.21
C HIS A 24 5.87 4.17 -18.68
N GLY A 25 4.86 3.46 -18.16
CA GLY A 25 4.97 2.07 -17.73
C GLY A 25 5.38 1.85 -16.28
N ALA A 26 5.64 2.91 -15.50
CA ALA A 26 5.95 2.78 -14.08
C ALA A 26 4.72 2.29 -13.30
N LEU A 27 4.91 1.32 -12.40
CA LEU A 27 3.86 0.76 -11.56
C LEU A 27 3.98 1.29 -10.13
N ARG A 28 2.85 1.68 -9.55
CA ARG A 28 2.72 2.01 -8.14
C ARG A 28 1.54 1.26 -7.55
N PHE A 29 1.73 0.71 -6.35
CA PHE A 29 0.64 0.19 -5.53
C PHE A 29 0.39 1.12 -4.34
N THR A 30 -0.86 1.25 -3.91
CA THR A 30 -1.26 2.00 -2.72
C THR A 30 -2.38 1.24 -2.03
N TYR A 31 -2.22 1.00 -0.73
CA TYR A 31 -3.27 0.41 0.11
C TYR A 31 -4.42 1.41 0.28
N ASP A 32 -5.64 0.90 0.39
CA ASP A 32 -6.78 1.71 0.80
C ASP A 32 -6.76 1.91 2.32
N ASP A 33 -7.11 3.10 2.81
CA ASP A 33 -7.14 3.40 4.25
C ASP A 33 -8.07 2.45 5.01
N GLU A 34 -9.26 2.16 4.46
CA GLU A 34 -10.22 1.19 5.02
C GLU A 34 -9.63 -0.21 5.18
N TYR A 35 -8.69 -0.61 4.31
CA TYR A 35 -8.00 -1.88 4.42
C TYR A 35 -6.96 -1.84 5.54
N LEU A 36 -6.25 -0.72 5.68
CA LEU A 36 -5.23 -0.51 6.72
C LEU A 36 -5.82 -0.41 8.13
N GLU A 37 -7.05 0.08 8.27
CA GLU A 37 -7.74 0.18 9.55
C GLU A 37 -8.25 -1.17 10.09
N ARG A 38 -8.10 -2.26 9.34
CA ARG A 38 -8.49 -3.60 9.79
C ARG A 38 -7.58 -4.08 10.92
N PRO A 39 -8.07 -4.96 11.82
CA PRO A 39 -7.28 -5.41 12.98
C PRO A 39 -5.97 -6.17 12.63
N ASP A 40 -5.92 -6.84 11.48
CA ASP A 40 -4.76 -7.62 11.03
C ASP A 40 -4.74 -7.67 9.48
N PRO A 41 -4.36 -6.57 8.81
CA PRO A 41 -4.35 -6.52 7.35
C PRO A 41 -3.15 -7.30 6.81
N THR A 42 -3.41 -8.20 5.86
CA THR A 42 -2.34 -8.95 5.21
C THR A 42 -1.63 -8.04 4.19
N PRO A 43 -0.30 -7.87 4.25
CA PRO A 43 0.40 -7.12 3.22
C PRO A 43 0.33 -7.86 1.87
N LEU A 44 0.23 -7.10 0.78
CA LEU A 44 0.27 -7.58 -0.61
C LEU A 44 1.51 -8.47 -0.86
N SER A 45 2.66 -8.04 -0.34
CA SER A 45 3.89 -8.83 -0.28
C SER A 45 4.85 -8.25 0.74
N LEU A 46 5.88 -9.00 1.10
CA LEU A 46 6.96 -8.49 1.96
C LEU A 46 7.74 -7.33 1.30
N SER A 47 7.71 -7.21 -0.03
CA SER A 47 8.30 -6.09 -0.77
C SER A 47 7.39 -4.86 -0.85
N PHE A 48 6.11 -5.02 -0.47
CA PHE A 48 5.14 -3.95 -0.30
C PHE A 48 4.55 -4.04 1.11
N PRO A 49 5.38 -3.87 2.16
CA PRO A 49 4.92 -4.01 3.53
C PRO A 49 3.86 -2.94 3.85
N ILE A 50 2.97 -3.26 4.78
CA ILE A 50 2.15 -2.25 5.44
C ILE A 50 3.08 -1.52 6.40
N VAL A 51 3.39 -0.27 6.06
CA VAL A 51 4.16 0.60 6.94
C VAL A 51 3.15 1.30 7.85
N GLU A 52 3.05 0.83 9.09
CA GLU A 52 2.38 1.61 10.12
C GLU A 52 3.08 2.98 10.18
N SER A 53 2.31 4.07 10.07
CA SER A 53 2.86 5.39 10.36
C SER A 53 3.26 5.36 11.82
N ALA A 54 4.56 5.21 12.10
CA ALA A 54 5.09 5.10 13.45
C ALA A 54 4.47 6.20 14.31
N SER A 55 3.58 5.82 15.22
CA SER A 55 3.03 6.73 16.22
C SER A 55 4.21 7.34 16.97
N GLY A 56 4.36 8.67 16.90
CA GLY A 56 5.57 9.40 17.25
C GLY A 56 6.17 9.03 18.61
N GLN A 57 7.15 8.12 18.60
CA GLN A 57 8.06 7.87 19.71
C GLN A 57 9.47 7.76 19.12
N GLY A 58 10.29 8.75 19.49
CA GLY A 58 11.67 8.85 19.02
C GLY A 58 12.47 7.61 19.39
N TYR A 59 13.11 7.01 18.40
CA TYR A 59 14.23 6.12 18.63
C TYR A 59 15.40 6.96 19.17
N SER A 60 15.55 7.01 20.49
CA SER A 60 16.83 7.38 21.11
C SER A 60 17.74 6.16 21.01
N VAL A 61 18.68 6.20 20.06
CA VAL A 61 19.85 5.32 20.14
C VAL A 61 20.71 5.83 21.29
N LEU A 62 20.76 5.08 22.39
CA LEU A 62 21.77 5.29 23.42
C LEU A 62 23.15 4.89 22.85
N PRO A 63 24.23 5.58 23.29
CA PRO A 63 25.55 5.52 22.65
C PRO A 63 26.20 4.14 22.68
#